data_AF-A0A974WVH4-F1
#
_entry.id   AF-A0A974WVH4-F1
#
_cell.length_a   1.000
_cell.length_b   1.000
_cell.length_c   1.000
_cell.angle_alpha   90.00
_cell.angle_beta   90.00
_cell.angle_gamma   90.00
#
_symmetry.space_group_name_H-M   'P 1'
#
loop_
_entity.id
_entity.type
_entity.pdbx_description
1 polymer ?
#
loop_
_entity_poly.entity_id
_entity_poly.type
_entity_poly.pdbx_seq_one_letter_code
_entity_poly.pdbx_strand_id
1 'polypeptide(L)'
;MNRSILIVICDFIVLSVLSLSFGVAPGSYSYSGTGTRVDDYTASLLISELKKQALRLESSRKKLVENQQKLGYLEGREKQLKKINAELIKTRSRLEFLHHKLKSRKGEIGQLSSEQLQRQIEKELYKRSKLKVKMDRLASELEFQKNKYADAVSELHSAQNTLTEARDEISRKDLKIKVNAEKFKQIDQQLSGTRSELQAARKRLTETSSQLAVRKHNLSQAAGQIRELGVLLRSARADAKDNLVDLSYAKGRLSATEKELAETRSSLNRSRKNTYVKDLELAEARKKIDNLQKMLHSAVKDLSAAKGNLLAVRKEASSATSELHAVRTEMVKMEGVTSNARSELENAKKQLADAEEKLRSDALDKYFKTALKVVFEIREKRFLFDYRNNETFFLPELRWKGKHYIAGGLQEMTGIFREITGHSKVAMLQYMISKPKAENKSVPAAGPLRALYADNRVCMLEVPSSGGEAMDILTFSKLKKRGLNNLTLFKDQAFGKDAVSLNGRCSLNLDKGDRYLYIRNTGRRASGQVKGEVGDFIVTKQGEFAGVVVAVRKFDFGRREVAKCFVFPDNFNPDDAYRIPIVRQAGELYFNAFARSVEKMVSRVKKIEQSRPWHFHY
;
A
#
# COMPACT_ATOMS: atom_id res chain seq x y z
N MET A 1 -55.73 66.01 27.01
CA MET A 1 -56.31 67.20 27.68
C MET A 1 -55.21 68.17 28.09
N ASN A 2 -55.00 69.18 27.24
CA ASN A 2 -54.46 70.53 27.45
C ASN A 2 -53.29 70.78 28.43
N ARG A 3 -52.05 70.71 27.90
CA ARG A 3 -50.91 71.54 28.38
C ARG A 3 -50.86 72.93 27.72
N SER A 4 -51.67 73.14 26.70
CA SER A 4 -51.71 74.37 25.88
C SER A 4 -52.46 75.55 26.53
N ILE A 5 -53.26 75.30 27.58
CA ILE A 5 -54.04 76.35 28.28
C ILE A 5 -53.25 76.97 29.45
N LEU A 6 -52.28 76.25 30.03
CA LEU A 6 -51.48 76.78 31.14
C LEU A 6 -50.39 77.77 30.67
N ILE A 7 -49.94 77.65 29.41
CA ILE A 7 -48.96 78.57 28.80
C ILE A 7 -49.62 79.91 28.43
N VAL A 8 -50.91 79.90 28.05
CA VAL A 8 -51.67 81.12 27.68
C VAL A 8 -52.11 81.94 28.91
N ILE A 9 -52.30 81.33 30.08
CA ILE A 9 -52.67 82.03 31.32
C ILE A 9 -51.44 82.63 32.03
N CYS A 10 -50.24 82.06 31.83
CA CYS A 10 -48.99 82.63 32.36
C CYS A 10 -48.46 83.82 31.55
N ASP A 11 -48.78 83.93 30.26
CA ASP A 11 -48.36 85.07 29.40
C ASP A 11 -49.21 86.34 29.66
N PHE A 12 -50.47 86.20 30.08
CA PHE A 12 -51.37 87.33 30.35
C PHE A 12 -51.08 88.06 31.67
N ILE A 13 -50.41 87.39 32.62
CA ILE A 13 -50.03 87.97 33.92
C ILE A 13 -48.65 88.65 33.86
N VAL A 14 -47.79 88.24 32.92
CA VAL A 14 -46.46 88.86 32.69
C VAL A 14 -46.56 90.13 31.83
N LEU A 15 -47.56 90.22 30.93
CA LEU A 15 -47.83 91.43 30.12
C LEU A 15 -48.57 92.56 30.86
N SER A 16 -49.15 92.29 32.04
CA SER A 16 -49.90 93.29 32.83
C SER A 16 -49.04 94.02 33.89
N VAL A 17 -47.75 93.70 33.99
CA VAL A 17 -46.81 94.29 34.98
C VAL A 17 -45.73 95.17 34.31
N LEU A 18 -45.78 95.35 32.99
CA LEU A 18 -44.79 96.11 32.20
C LEU A 18 -45.28 97.47 31.67
N SER A 19 -46.48 97.92 32.04
CA SER A 19 -47.00 99.25 31.67
C SER A 19 -47.33 100.08 32.92
N LEU A 20 -46.30 100.77 33.46
CA LEU A 20 -46.35 102.07 34.15
C LEU A 20 -45.02 102.26 34.90
N SER A 21 -43.98 102.55 34.13
CA SER A 21 -42.75 103.15 34.64
C SER A 21 -42.53 104.48 33.93
N PHE A 22 -41.93 105.41 34.68
CA PHE A 22 -41.31 106.67 34.24
C PHE A 22 -42.18 107.93 34.12
N GLY A 23 -42.31 108.61 35.25
CA GLY A 23 -42.25 110.08 35.31
C GLY A 23 -41.05 110.48 36.17
N VAL A 24 -39.93 110.79 35.52
CA VAL A 24 -38.73 111.42 36.12
C VAL A 24 -38.86 112.92 35.93
N ALA A 25 -38.79 113.70 37.00
CA ALA A 25 -38.11 115.00 36.98
C ALA A 25 -37.74 115.45 38.41
N PRO A 26 -36.57 116.08 38.61
CA PRO A 26 -35.97 116.34 39.90
C PRO A 26 -36.31 117.74 40.44
N GLY A 27 -36.28 117.91 41.76
CA GLY A 27 -36.56 119.20 42.40
C GLY A 27 -35.86 119.34 43.74
N SER A 28 -34.63 119.83 43.68
CA SER A 28 -33.88 120.40 44.79
C SER A 28 -34.59 121.62 45.39
N TYR A 29 -34.84 121.64 46.70
CA TYR A 29 -34.94 122.90 47.44
C TYR A 29 -34.31 122.75 48.83
N SER A 30 -33.18 123.43 48.99
CA SER A 30 -32.54 123.78 50.24
C SER A 30 -32.89 125.24 50.54
N TYR A 31 -33.67 125.52 51.58
CA TYR A 31 -33.72 126.83 52.26
C TYR A 31 -34.47 126.62 53.59
N SER A 32 -33.86 126.75 54.78
CA SER A 32 -33.38 127.96 55.47
C SER A 32 -34.52 128.93 55.87
N GLY A 33 -34.57 129.28 57.16
CA GLY A 33 -35.43 130.33 57.75
C GLY A 33 -36.92 129.99 57.68
N THR A 34 -37.82 130.37 58.57
CA THR A 34 -37.84 131.37 59.64
C THR A 34 -39.05 131.01 60.50
N GLY A 35 -39.00 131.32 61.79
CA GLY A 35 -39.95 130.83 62.78
C GLY A 35 -41.40 131.19 62.49
N THR A 36 -42.25 130.17 62.42
CA THR A 36 -43.63 130.24 62.86
C THR A 36 -43.72 129.48 64.18
N ARG A 37 -44.20 130.18 65.21
CA ARG A 37 -44.39 129.65 66.57
C ARG A 37 -45.44 128.55 66.45
N VAL A 38 -44.98 127.30 66.54
CA VAL A 38 -45.83 126.14 66.70
C VAL A 38 -46.25 126.14 68.17
N ASP A 39 -47.51 126.47 68.43
CA ASP A 39 -48.07 126.53 69.79
C ASP A 39 -47.92 125.18 70.50
N ASP A 40 -47.83 125.18 71.84
CA ASP A 40 -47.59 123.97 72.66
C ASP A 40 -48.62 122.86 72.38
N TYR A 41 -49.84 123.23 71.97
CA TYR A 41 -50.88 122.31 71.51
C TYR A 41 -50.49 121.62 70.19
N THR A 42 -50.01 122.37 69.21
CA THR A 42 -49.59 121.85 67.91
C THR A 42 -48.33 120.99 68.01
N ALA A 43 -47.39 121.35 68.90
CA ALA A 43 -46.19 120.55 69.16
C ALA A 43 -46.52 119.22 69.86
N SER A 44 -47.44 119.22 70.83
CA SER A 44 -47.90 117.98 71.49
C SER A 44 -48.72 117.08 70.54
N LEU A 45 -49.53 117.66 69.66
CA LEU A 45 -50.26 116.93 68.62
C LEU A 45 -49.29 116.23 67.65
N LEU A 46 -48.26 116.95 67.17
CA LEU A 46 -47.23 116.41 66.28
C LEU A 46 -46.40 115.31 66.95
N ILE A 47 -46.10 115.44 68.25
CA ILE A 47 -45.46 114.38 69.04
C ILE A 47 -46.36 113.15 69.14
N SER A 48 -47.67 113.34 69.34
CA SER A 48 -48.63 112.23 69.43
C SER A 48 -48.77 111.48 68.09
N GLU A 49 -48.77 112.20 66.97
CA GLU A 49 -48.80 111.63 65.63
C GLU A 49 -47.50 110.92 65.27
N LEU A 50 -46.34 111.51 65.60
CA LEU A 50 -45.04 110.87 65.40
C LEU A 50 -44.89 109.61 66.28
N LYS A 51 -45.42 109.60 67.51
CA LYS A 51 -45.48 108.40 68.35
C LYS A 51 -46.37 107.32 67.74
N LYS A 52 -47.55 107.69 67.22
CA LYS A 52 -48.44 106.76 66.51
C LYS A 52 -47.78 106.19 65.25
N GLN A 53 -47.07 107.01 64.49
CA GLN A 53 -46.31 106.57 63.32
C GLN A 53 -45.15 105.65 63.70
N ALA A 54 -44.39 105.96 64.75
CA ALA A 54 -43.31 105.11 65.25
C ALA A 54 -43.82 103.72 65.68
N LEU A 55 -44.95 103.66 66.39
CA LEU A 55 -45.61 102.40 66.78
C LEU A 55 -46.11 101.59 65.57
N ARG A 56 -46.67 102.26 64.55
CA ARG A 56 -47.07 101.59 63.30
C ARG A 56 -45.87 101.02 62.54
N LEU A 57 -44.75 101.74 62.51
CA LEU A 57 -43.53 101.28 61.86
C LEU A 57 -42.85 100.14 62.63
N GLU A 58 -42.84 100.19 63.97
CA GLU A 58 -42.29 99.11 64.80
C GLU A 58 -43.11 97.82 64.72
N SER A 59 -44.44 97.92 64.70
CA SER A 59 -45.31 96.75 64.48
C SER A 59 -45.15 96.15 63.08
N SER A 60 -45.01 97.00 62.06
CA SER A 60 -44.75 96.55 60.68
C SER A 60 -43.37 95.87 60.55
N ARG A 61 -42.34 96.41 61.23
CA ARG A 61 -41.01 95.80 61.32
C ARG A 61 -41.07 94.43 61.99
N LYS A 62 -41.76 94.29 63.14
CA LYS A 62 -41.91 93.01 63.84
C LYS A 62 -42.57 91.94 62.96
N LYS A 63 -43.66 92.29 62.27
CA LYS A 63 -44.34 91.38 61.32
C LYS A 63 -43.42 90.95 60.17
N LEU A 64 -42.61 91.85 59.65
CA LEU A 64 -41.64 91.53 58.59
C LEU A 64 -40.52 90.60 59.08
N VAL A 65 -40.02 90.79 60.30
CA VAL A 65 -38.99 89.93 60.91
C VAL A 65 -39.56 88.54 61.25
N GLU A 66 -40.78 88.44 61.77
CA GLU A 66 -41.44 87.14 61.98
C GLU A 66 -41.68 86.39 60.67
N ASN A 67 -42.03 87.10 59.60
CA ASN A 67 -42.17 86.50 58.27
C ASN A 67 -40.81 86.12 57.64
N GLN A 68 -39.71 86.79 58.04
CA GLN A 68 -38.34 86.46 57.60
C GLN A 68 -37.88 85.09 58.13
N GLN A 69 -38.37 84.67 59.31
CA GLN A 69 -38.07 83.35 59.87
C GLN A 69 -38.86 82.21 59.19
N LYS A 70 -39.97 82.51 58.50
CA LYS A 70 -40.87 81.49 57.94
C LYS A 70 -40.64 81.13 56.47
N LEU A 71 -39.99 81.98 55.66
CA LEU A 71 -40.05 81.84 54.19
C LEU A 71 -38.74 81.91 53.40
N GLY A 72 -37.57 81.98 54.04
CA GLY A 72 -36.30 82.04 53.31
C GLY A 72 -36.09 83.36 52.53
N TYR A 73 -34.85 83.60 52.11
CA TYR A 73 -34.31 84.93 51.78
C TYR A 73 -34.79 85.49 50.42
N LEU A 74 -35.29 86.74 50.37
CA LEU A 74 -35.68 87.46 49.15
C LEU A 74 -35.12 88.89 49.13
N GLU A 75 -34.24 89.19 48.16
CA GLU A 75 -33.49 90.45 47.99
C GLU A 75 -34.38 91.72 47.94
N GLY A 76 -35.57 91.65 47.35
CA GLY A 76 -36.51 92.77 47.27
C GLY A 76 -37.06 93.24 48.63
N ARG A 77 -37.14 92.33 49.60
CA ARG A 77 -37.62 92.62 50.97
C ARG A 77 -36.52 93.16 51.88
N GLU A 78 -35.24 92.83 51.63
CA GLU A 78 -34.11 93.45 52.33
C GLU A 78 -34.04 94.96 52.02
N LYS A 79 -34.32 95.34 50.76
CA LYS A 79 -34.43 96.76 50.38
C LYS A 79 -35.57 97.47 51.13
N GLN A 80 -36.70 96.80 51.36
CA GLN A 80 -37.81 97.35 52.16
C GLN A 80 -37.44 97.48 53.66
N LEU A 81 -36.78 96.48 54.24
CA LEU A 81 -36.28 96.53 55.61
C LEU A 81 -35.22 97.63 55.81
N LYS A 82 -34.31 97.81 54.85
CA LYS A 82 -33.34 98.92 54.86
C LYS A 82 -34.03 100.29 54.81
N LYS A 83 -35.05 100.46 53.94
CA LYS A 83 -35.86 101.70 53.89
C LYS A 83 -36.57 101.99 55.21
N ILE A 84 -37.27 101.01 55.78
CA ILE A 84 -38.00 101.17 57.05
C ILE A 84 -37.04 101.47 58.21
N ASN A 85 -35.86 100.83 58.25
CA ASN A 85 -34.84 101.16 59.26
C ASN A 85 -34.30 102.58 59.09
N ALA A 86 -34.08 103.04 57.86
CA ALA A 86 -33.65 104.42 57.60
C ALA A 86 -34.73 105.44 58.03
N GLU A 87 -36.01 105.15 57.80
CA GLU A 87 -37.12 105.99 58.25
C GLU A 87 -37.29 105.99 59.77
N LEU A 88 -37.14 104.85 60.44
CA LEU A 88 -37.16 104.75 61.90
C LEU A 88 -36.01 105.52 62.56
N ILE A 89 -34.81 105.49 61.97
CA ILE A 89 -33.66 106.27 62.47
C ILE A 89 -33.92 107.77 62.28
N LYS A 90 -34.50 108.19 61.15
CA LYS A 90 -34.90 109.58 60.92
C LYS A 90 -35.99 110.06 61.89
N THR A 91 -37.00 109.24 62.18
CA THR A 91 -38.06 109.63 63.12
C THR A 91 -37.58 109.63 64.58
N ARG A 92 -36.73 108.67 64.97
CA ARG A 92 -36.10 108.65 66.30
C ARG A 92 -35.16 109.84 66.52
N SER A 93 -34.29 110.17 65.56
CA SER A 93 -33.44 111.35 65.66
C SER A 93 -34.24 112.66 65.72
N ARG A 94 -35.37 112.76 65.01
CA ARG A 94 -36.28 113.91 65.10
C ARG A 94 -37.02 113.96 66.44
N LEU A 95 -37.41 112.82 67.01
CA LEU A 95 -37.95 112.71 68.36
C LEU A 95 -36.91 113.09 69.42
N GLU A 96 -35.67 112.61 69.31
CA GLU A 96 -34.56 112.98 70.20
C GLU A 96 -34.23 114.47 70.11
N PHE A 97 -34.22 115.04 68.90
CA PHE A 97 -34.03 116.48 68.68
C PHE A 97 -35.15 117.30 69.33
N LEU A 98 -36.41 116.92 69.14
CA LEU A 98 -37.56 117.60 69.76
C LEU A 98 -37.60 117.39 71.28
N HIS A 99 -37.19 116.22 71.77
CA HIS A 99 -37.13 115.91 73.20
C HIS A 99 -35.99 116.68 73.88
N HIS A 100 -34.83 116.81 73.23
CA HIS A 100 -33.72 117.64 73.71
C HIS A 100 -34.08 119.13 73.67
N LYS A 101 -34.81 119.58 72.65
CA LYS A 101 -35.28 120.98 72.53
C LYS A 101 -36.34 121.34 73.59
N LEU A 102 -37.17 120.38 74.02
CA LEU A 102 -38.13 120.52 75.13
C LEU A 102 -37.46 120.39 76.51
N LYS A 103 -36.44 119.55 76.66
CA LYS A 103 -35.70 119.36 77.92
C LYS A 103 -34.74 120.51 78.24
N SER A 104 -34.28 121.25 77.21
CA SER A 104 -33.42 122.44 77.35
C SER A 104 -34.17 123.76 77.63
N ARG A 105 -35.49 123.73 77.88
CA ARG A 105 -36.30 124.90 78.32
C ARG A 105 -37.02 124.62 79.64
N LYS A 106 -36.26 124.40 80.72
CA LYS A 106 -36.65 124.59 82.13
C LYS A 106 -35.43 124.24 82.98
N GLY A 107 -34.67 125.26 83.40
CA GLY A 107 -33.48 125.09 84.24
C GLY A 107 -32.42 126.15 83.96
N GLU A 108 -32.54 127.26 84.69
CA GLU A 108 -31.46 128.10 85.22
C GLU A 108 -30.32 128.54 84.28
N ILE A 109 -30.50 129.75 83.75
CA ILE A 109 -29.41 130.60 83.28
C ILE A 109 -28.66 131.10 84.52
N GLY A 110 -27.44 130.62 84.66
CA GLY A 110 -26.28 131.47 84.88
C GLY A 110 -25.98 131.85 86.32
N GLN A 111 -24.89 131.28 86.84
CA GLN A 111 -23.63 132.02 87.01
C GLN A 111 -22.46 131.06 86.76
N LEU A 112 -21.95 131.00 85.52
CA LEU A 112 -20.59 130.53 85.21
C LEU A 112 -19.95 131.53 84.25
N SER A 113 -18.75 132.00 84.60
CA SER A 113 -18.00 133.04 83.88
C SER A 113 -17.61 132.59 82.46
N SER A 114 -17.47 133.53 81.51
CA SER A 114 -17.13 133.29 80.09
C SER A 114 -15.88 132.40 79.87
N GLU A 115 -14.93 132.41 80.80
CA GLU A 115 -13.74 131.55 80.74
C GLU A 115 -14.03 130.09 81.12
N GLN A 116 -14.97 129.87 82.07
CA GLN A 116 -15.38 128.52 82.48
C GLN A 116 -16.16 127.83 81.36
N LEU A 117 -16.92 128.61 80.57
CA LEU A 117 -17.65 128.13 79.39
C LEU A 117 -16.71 127.73 78.25
N GLN A 118 -15.67 128.53 77.97
CA GLN A 118 -14.65 128.18 76.96
C GLN A 118 -13.87 126.91 77.34
N ARG A 119 -13.46 126.77 78.61
CA ARG A 119 -12.81 125.54 79.10
C ARG A 119 -13.70 124.31 79.03
N GLN A 120 -15.01 124.45 79.26
CA GLN A 120 -15.95 123.34 79.11
C GLN A 120 -16.17 122.95 77.64
N ILE A 121 -16.25 123.92 76.73
CA ILE A 121 -16.35 123.69 75.29
C ILE A 121 -15.09 123.00 74.77
N GLU A 122 -13.89 123.44 75.16
CA GLU A 122 -12.63 122.78 74.78
C GLU A 122 -12.54 121.35 75.31
N LYS A 123 -12.95 121.12 76.57
CA LYS A 123 -13.02 119.75 77.15
C LYS A 123 -13.99 118.86 76.36
N GLU A 124 -15.14 119.38 75.94
CA GLU A 124 -16.10 118.63 75.12
C GLU A 124 -15.62 118.40 73.68
N LEU A 125 -14.94 119.38 73.08
CA LEU A 125 -14.32 119.23 71.76
C LEU A 125 -13.21 118.18 71.78
N TYR A 126 -12.38 118.17 72.82
CA TYR A 126 -11.35 117.14 73.04
C TYR A 126 -11.96 115.75 73.29
N LYS A 127 -13.04 115.65 74.07
CA LYS A 127 -13.77 114.39 74.22
C LYS A 127 -14.36 113.91 72.90
N ARG A 128 -14.95 114.81 72.10
CA ARG A 128 -15.53 114.49 70.79
C ARG A 128 -14.47 114.07 69.78
N SER A 129 -13.33 114.75 69.72
CA SER A 129 -12.22 114.35 68.83
C SER A 129 -11.66 112.98 69.22
N LYS A 130 -11.47 112.73 70.52
CA LYS A 130 -11.06 111.41 71.04
C LYS A 130 -12.10 110.33 70.74
N LEU A 131 -13.39 110.64 70.82
CA LEU A 131 -14.47 109.72 70.45
C LEU A 131 -14.46 109.43 68.95
N LYS A 132 -14.26 110.46 68.12
CA LYS A 132 -14.22 110.32 66.66
C LYS A 132 -13.07 109.40 66.22
N VAL A 133 -11.87 109.62 66.75
CA VAL A 133 -10.71 108.74 66.48
C VAL A 133 -11.00 107.29 66.92
N LYS A 134 -11.67 107.09 68.06
CA LYS A 134 -12.10 105.74 68.48
C LYS A 134 -13.13 105.13 67.53
N MET A 135 -14.10 105.93 67.06
CA MET A 135 -15.12 105.48 66.11
C MET A 135 -14.50 105.13 64.75
N ASP A 136 -13.59 105.95 64.23
CA ASP A 136 -12.88 105.69 62.98
C ASP A 136 -12.02 104.41 63.11
N ARG A 137 -11.31 104.24 64.22
CA ARG A 137 -10.53 103.01 64.50
C ARG A 137 -11.42 101.76 64.58
N LEU A 138 -12.56 101.86 65.26
CA LEU A 138 -13.54 100.76 65.34
C LEU A 138 -14.18 100.47 63.99
N ALA A 139 -14.42 101.49 63.15
CA ALA A 139 -14.94 101.32 61.81
C ALA A 139 -13.93 100.59 60.91
N SER A 140 -12.65 100.98 60.94
CA SER A 140 -11.58 100.28 60.21
C SER A 140 -11.40 98.84 60.69
N GLU A 141 -11.45 98.60 62.01
CA GLU A 141 -11.40 97.22 62.54
C GLU A 141 -12.61 96.41 62.09
N LEU A 142 -13.82 97.00 62.10
CA LEU A 142 -15.02 96.33 61.63
C LEU A 142 -14.94 95.98 60.13
N GLU A 143 -14.42 96.88 59.29
CA GLU A 143 -14.20 96.60 57.87
C GLU A 143 -13.15 95.51 57.65
N PHE A 144 -12.05 95.56 58.40
CA PHE A 144 -11.03 94.51 58.37
C PHE A 144 -11.60 93.14 58.77
N GLN A 145 -12.40 93.08 59.83
CA GLN A 145 -13.08 91.84 60.26
C GLN A 145 -14.12 91.37 59.23
N LYS A 146 -14.83 92.29 58.57
CA LYS A 146 -15.75 91.94 57.48
C LYS A 146 -15.03 91.34 56.28
N ASN A 147 -13.90 91.93 55.88
CA ASN A 147 -13.09 91.41 54.77
C ASN A 147 -12.53 90.03 55.11
N LYS A 148 -11.96 89.86 56.32
CA LYS A 148 -11.53 88.53 56.81
C LYS A 148 -12.65 87.50 56.81
N TYR A 149 -13.86 87.89 57.23
CA TYR A 149 -15.01 87.01 57.22
C TYR A 149 -15.44 86.65 55.78
N ALA A 150 -15.41 87.61 54.85
CA ALA A 150 -15.71 87.36 53.45
C ALA A 150 -14.70 86.40 52.81
N ASP A 151 -13.41 86.58 53.07
CA ASP A 151 -12.35 85.69 52.60
C ASP A 151 -12.54 84.27 53.18
N ALA A 152 -12.80 84.15 54.48
CA ALA A 152 -13.06 82.87 55.14
C ALA A 152 -14.30 82.15 54.58
N VAL A 153 -15.36 82.88 54.22
CA VAL A 153 -16.56 82.31 53.58
C VAL A 153 -16.25 81.84 52.16
N SER A 154 -15.44 82.59 51.40
CA SER A 154 -15.00 82.18 50.07
C SER A 154 -14.13 80.92 50.12
N GLU A 155 -13.17 80.87 51.05
CA GLU A 155 -12.34 79.69 51.31
C GLU A 155 -13.21 78.49 51.70
N LEU A 156 -14.17 78.66 52.62
CA LEU A 156 -15.10 77.61 53.01
C LEU A 156 -15.92 77.10 51.82
N HIS A 157 -16.40 77.98 50.95
CA HIS A 157 -17.13 77.58 49.75
C HIS A 157 -16.25 76.80 48.77
N SER A 158 -15.01 77.25 48.55
CA SER A 158 -14.05 76.52 47.72
C SER A 158 -13.73 75.13 48.29
N ALA A 159 -13.55 75.02 49.61
CA ALA A 159 -13.32 73.76 50.30
C ALA A 159 -14.55 72.83 50.26
N GLN A 160 -15.77 73.38 50.28
CA GLN A 160 -16.99 72.61 50.10
C GLN A 160 -17.08 72.04 48.67
N ASN A 161 -16.73 72.83 47.65
CA ASN A 161 -16.76 72.38 46.26
C ASN A 161 -15.73 71.28 46.01
N THR A 162 -14.49 71.43 46.49
CA THR A 162 -13.46 70.38 46.36
C THR A 162 -13.85 69.10 47.10
N LEU A 163 -14.50 69.22 48.26
CA LEU A 163 -15.02 68.08 49.01
C LEU A 163 -16.15 67.36 48.27
N THR A 164 -17.04 68.08 47.58
CA THR A 164 -18.07 67.46 46.72
C THR A 164 -17.45 66.73 45.52
N GLU A 165 -16.46 67.33 44.86
CA GLU A 165 -15.76 66.70 43.73
C GLU A 165 -15.04 65.42 44.16
N ALA A 166 -14.36 65.45 45.31
CA ALA A 166 -13.69 64.29 45.88
C ALA A 166 -14.69 63.17 46.23
N ARG A 167 -15.87 63.49 46.77
CA ARG A 167 -16.94 62.52 47.03
C ARG A 167 -17.47 61.88 45.75
N ASP A 168 -17.64 62.66 44.69
CA ASP A 168 -18.08 62.15 43.39
C ASP A 168 -17.00 61.27 42.73
N GLU A 169 -15.73 61.61 42.90
CA GLU A 169 -14.62 60.78 42.42
C GLU A 169 -14.55 59.45 43.18
N ILE A 170 -14.68 59.46 44.51
CA ILE A 170 -14.75 58.25 45.34
C ILE A 170 -15.92 57.38 44.90
N SER A 171 -17.12 57.95 44.74
CA SER A 171 -18.31 57.21 44.29
C SER A 171 -18.10 56.56 42.91
N ARG A 172 -17.47 57.28 41.97
CA ARG A 172 -17.11 56.73 40.65
C ARG A 172 -16.08 55.61 40.75
N LYS A 173 -15.08 55.73 41.63
CA LYS A 173 -14.08 54.67 41.87
C LYS A 173 -14.71 53.45 42.51
N ASP A 174 -15.62 53.61 43.46
CA ASP A 174 -16.36 52.51 44.10
C ASP A 174 -17.21 51.74 43.10
N LEU A 175 -17.89 52.44 42.18
CA LEU A 175 -18.63 51.79 41.09
C LEU A 175 -17.69 50.98 40.18
N LYS A 176 -16.53 51.53 39.82
CA LYS A 176 -15.52 50.80 39.02
C LYS A 176 -14.99 49.57 39.76
N ILE A 177 -14.72 49.68 41.06
CA ILE A 177 -14.28 48.55 41.89
C ILE A 177 -15.35 47.46 41.92
N LYS A 178 -16.62 47.81 42.13
CA LYS A 178 -17.74 46.84 42.12
C LYS A 178 -17.87 46.14 40.76
N VAL A 179 -17.82 46.88 39.65
CA VAL A 179 -17.86 46.30 38.30
C VAL A 179 -16.68 45.36 38.07
N ASN A 180 -15.48 45.76 38.47
CA ASN A 180 -14.29 44.91 38.32
C ASN A 180 -14.37 43.66 39.19
N ALA A 181 -14.88 43.75 40.42
CA ALA A 181 -15.08 42.60 41.30
C ALA A 181 -16.04 41.57 40.68
N GLU A 182 -17.14 42.02 40.06
CA GLU A 182 -18.05 41.11 39.35
C GLU A 182 -17.40 40.49 38.10
N LYS A 183 -16.60 41.26 37.33
CA LYS A 183 -15.81 40.69 36.23
C LYS A 183 -14.83 39.62 36.71
N PHE A 184 -14.13 39.86 37.83
CA PHE A 184 -13.22 38.87 38.39
C PHE A 184 -13.94 37.60 38.83
N LYS A 185 -15.13 37.71 39.45
CA LYS A 185 -15.96 36.53 39.78
C LYS A 185 -16.35 35.74 38.53
N GLN A 186 -16.75 36.42 37.46
CA GLN A 186 -17.11 35.77 36.19
C GLN A 186 -15.90 35.04 35.57
N ILE A 187 -14.73 35.68 35.55
CA ILE A 187 -13.49 35.08 35.05
C ILE A 187 -13.12 33.85 35.88
N ASP A 188 -13.24 33.92 37.21
CA ASP A 188 -12.93 32.80 38.10
C ASP A 188 -13.88 31.60 37.88
N GLN A 189 -15.17 31.87 37.67
CA GLN A 189 -16.14 30.84 37.29
C GLN A 189 -15.81 30.19 35.94
N GLN A 190 -15.45 30.99 34.93
CA GLN A 190 -15.02 30.49 33.62
C GLN A 190 -13.73 29.65 33.73
N LEU A 191 -12.76 30.10 34.52
CA LEU A 191 -11.51 29.39 34.76
C LEU A 191 -11.74 28.05 35.48
N SER A 192 -12.64 28.02 36.46
CA SER A 192 -13.06 26.79 37.12
C SER A 192 -13.75 25.81 36.15
N GLY A 193 -14.66 26.30 35.30
CA GLY A 193 -15.32 25.50 34.26
C GLY A 193 -14.33 24.89 33.27
N THR A 194 -13.47 25.71 32.69
CA THR A 194 -12.42 25.26 31.76
C THR A 194 -11.44 24.27 32.40
N ARG A 195 -11.10 24.44 33.68
CA ARG A 195 -10.26 23.48 34.42
C ARG A 195 -10.94 22.12 34.57
N SER A 196 -12.24 22.10 34.85
CA SER A 196 -13.05 20.88 34.94
C SER A 196 -13.12 20.16 33.59
N GLU A 197 -13.39 20.91 32.52
CA GLU A 197 -13.41 20.37 31.15
C GLU A 197 -12.06 19.80 30.73
N LEU A 198 -10.96 20.49 31.04
CA LEU A 198 -9.62 20.00 30.77
C LEU A 198 -9.33 18.70 31.52
N GLN A 199 -9.75 18.60 32.78
CA GLN A 199 -9.59 17.37 33.56
C GLN A 199 -10.41 16.21 32.97
N ALA A 200 -11.64 16.47 32.53
CA ALA A 200 -12.47 15.48 31.86
C ALA A 200 -11.87 15.04 30.52
N ALA A 201 -11.33 15.97 29.72
CA ALA A 201 -10.64 15.69 28.47
C ALA A 201 -9.39 14.83 28.69
N ARG A 202 -8.59 15.13 29.73
CA ARG A 202 -7.43 14.31 30.12
C ARG A 202 -7.83 12.89 30.51
N LYS A 203 -8.91 12.71 31.30
CA LYS A 203 -9.42 11.37 31.65
C LYS A 203 -9.85 10.59 30.40
N ARG A 204 -10.59 11.23 29.48
CA ARG A 204 -10.98 10.61 28.20
C ARG A 204 -9.75 10.22 27.37
N LEU A 205 -8.73 11.07 27.31
CA LEU A 205 -7.49 10.76 26.59
C LEU A 205 -6.74 9.57 27.18
N THR A 206 -6.66 9.48 28.51
CA THR A 206 -6.04 8.32 29.17
C THR A 206 -6.81 7.03 28.91
N GLU A 207 -8.14 7.10 28.88
CA GLU A 207 -9.01 5.95 28.59
C GLU A 207 -8.92 5.52 27.12
N THR A 208 -8.92 6.45 26.18
CA THR A 208 -8.75 6.11 24.75
C THR A 208 -7.36 5.54 24.49
N SER A 209 -6.32 6.07 25.14
CA SER A 209 -4.97 5.53 25.04
C SER A 209 -4.87 4.11 25.59
N SER A 210 -5.53 3.80 26.72
CA SER A 210 -5.53 2.44 27.27
C SER A 210 -6.29 1.46 26.37
N GLN A 211 -7.46 1.87 25.86
CA GLN A 211 -8.23 1.08 24.89
C GLN A 211 -7.44 0.81 23.61
N LEU A 212 -6.69 1.80 23.12
CA LEU A 212 -5.85 1.66 21.92
C LEU A 212 -4.68 0.69 22.17
N ALA A 213 -4.06 0.73 23.35
CA ALA A 213 -3.03 -0.23 23.73
C ALA A 213 -3.57 -1.67 23.77
N VAL A 214 -4.75 -1.88 24.37
CA VAL A 214 -5.42 -3.19 24.39
C VAL A 214 -5.75 -3.66 22.98
N ARG A 215 -6.33 -2.80 22.12
CA ARG A 215 -6.62 -3.16 20.72
C ARG A 215 -5.36 -3.52 19.93
N LYS A 216 -4.26 -2.79 20.13
CA LYS A 216 -2.97 -3.08 19.48
C LYS A 216 -2.43 -4.44 19.91
N HIS A 217 -2.53 -4.77 21.20
CA HIS A 217 -2.15 -6.09 21.73
C HIS A 217 -2.99 -7.20 21.10
N ASN A 218 -4.32 -7.06 21.08
CA ASN A 218 -5.23 -8.05 20.51
C ASN A 218 -4.99 -8.24 19.01
N LEU A 219 -4.72 -7.16 18.26
CA LEU A 219 -4.36 -7.24 16.85
C LEU A 219 -3.05 -7.98 16.64
N SER A 220 -2.05 -7.75 17.49
CA SER A 220 -0.78 -8.47 17.45
C SER A 220 -0.96 -9.96 17.73
N GLN A 221 -1.80 -10.32 18.69
CA GLN A 221 -2.12 -11.73 18.98
C GLN A 221 -2.85 -12.39 17.81
N ALA A 222 -3.87 -11.73 17.24
CA ALA A 222 -4.59 -12.24 16.08
C ALA A 222 -3.66 -12.43 14.86
N ALA A 223 -2.74 -11.50 14.63
CA ALA A 223 -1.72 -11.64 13.59
C ALA A 223 -0.79 -12.84 13.84
N GLY A 224 -0.45 -13.12 15.10
CA GLY A 224 0.28 -14.33 15.50
C GLY A 224 -0.49 -15.62 15.16
N GLN A 225 -1.76 -15.70 15.58
CA GLN A 225 -2.63 -16.84 15.31
C GLN A 225 -2.82 -17.09 13.80
N ILE A 226 -2.99 -16.04 13.00
CA ILE A 226 -3.10 -16.16 11.54
C ILE A 226 -1.80 -16.71 10.93
N ARG A 227 -0.63 -16.32 11.45
CA ARG A 227 0.65 -16.88 10.97
C ARG A 227 0.78 -18.36 11.32
N GLU A 228 0.40 -18.76 12.52
CA GLU A 228 0.41 -20.16 12.97
C GLU A 228 -0.54 -21.01 12.12
N LEU A 229 -1.79 -20.56 11.92
CA LEU A 229 -2.74 -21.20 11.02
C LEU A 229 -2.20 -21.29 9.58
N GLY A 230 -1.51 -20.26 9.11
CA GLY A 230 -0.85 -20.27 7.82
C GLY A 230 0.27 -21.32 7.71
N VAL A 231 1.02 -21.58 8.78
CA VAL A 231 2.02 -22.66 8.83
C VAL A 231 1.34 -24.02 8.81
N LEU A 232 0.32 -24.23 9.65
CA LEU A 232 -0.44 -25.49 9.72
C LEU A 232 -1.10 -25.83 8.37
N LEU A 233 -1.70 -24.84 7.70
CA LEU A 233 -2.33 -25.04 6.40
C LEU A 233 -1.31 -25.41 5.30
N ARG A 234 -0.10 -24.84 5.35
CA ARG A 234 0.98 -25.22 4.44
C ARG A 234 1.44 -26.66 4.68
N SER A 235 1.57 -27.07 5.94
CA SER A 235 1.89 -28.46 6.30
C SER A 235 0.82 -29.41 5.79
N ALA A 236 -0.45 -29.17 6.14
CA ALA A 236 -1.56 -30.01 5.72
C ALA A 236 -1.68 -30.12 4.19
N ARG A 237 -1.35 -29.05 3.46
CA ARG A 237 -1.32 -29.07 1.99
C ARG A 237 -0.15 -29.89 1.43
N ALA A 238 1.00 -29.87 2.08
CA ALA A 238 2.13 -30.73 1.72
C ALA A 238 1.76 -32.20 1.96
N ASP A 239 1.22 -32.52 3.14
CA ASP A 239 0.79 -33.87 3.50
C ASP A 239 -0.29 -34.39 2.53
N ALA A 240 -1.27 -33.55 2.15
CA ALA A 240 -2.28 -33.91 1.16
C ALA A 240 -1.69 -34.19 -0.23
N LYS A 241 -0.63 -33.48 -0.62
CA LYS A 241 0.05 -33.70 -1.89
C LYS A 241 0.83 -35.03 -1.88
N ASP A 242 1.52 -35.31 -0.78
CA ASP A 242 2.27 -36.56 -0.62
C ASP A 242 1.32 -37.76 -0.62
N ASN A 243 0.19 -37.66 0.11
CA ASN A 243 -0.88 -38.66 0.07
C ASN A 243 -1.45 -38.89 -1.36
N LEU A 244 -1.57 -37.85 -2.18
CA LEU A 244 -2.01 -38.00 -3.58
C LEU A 244 -0.99 -38.75 -4.44
N VAL A 245 0.31 -38.51 -4.21
CA VAL A 245 1.39 -39.24 -4.88
C VAL A 245 1.38 -40.70 -4.46
N ASP A 246 1.25 -40.97 -3.16
CA ASP A 246 1.18 -42.33 -2.61
C ASP A 246 -0.03 -43.09 -3.16
N LEU A 247 -1.19 -42.43 -3.26
CA LEU A 247 -2.40 -43.03 -3.83
C LEU A 247 -2.23 -43.31 -5.33
N SER A 248 -1.57 -42.42 -6.07
CA SER A 248 -1.24 -42.67 -7.48
C SER A 248 -0.28 -43.85 -7.63
N TYR A 249 0.72 -43.96 -6.76
CA TYR A 249 1.66 -45.07 -6.76
C TYR A 249 0.97 -46.39 -6.41
N ALA A 250 0.11 -46.39 -5.38
CA ALA A 250 -0.70 -47.54 -5.01
C ALA A 250 -1.63 -47.99 -6.15
N LYS A 251 -2.27 -47.05 -6.86
CA LYS A 251 -3.07 -47.35 -8.06
C LYS A 251 -2.24 -47.96 -9.18
N GLY A 252 -1.04 -47.44 -9.43
CA GLY A 252 -0.12 -48.00 -10.42
C GLY A 252 0.30 -49.43 -10.08
N ARG A 253 0.64 -49.68 -8.82
CA ARG A 253 0.95 -51.04 -8.32
C ARG A 253 -0.24 -51.98 -8.46
N LEU A 254 -1.44 -51.53 -8.07
CA LEU A 254 -2.65 -52.33 -8.20
C LEU A 254 -2.89 -52.72 -9.66
N SER A 255 -2.82 -51.76 -10.58
CA SER A 255 -2.97 -52.01 -12.02
C SER A 255 -1.93 -52.99 -12.57
N ALA A 256 -0.68 -52.90 -12.12
CA ALA A 256 0.37 -53.86 -12.49
C ALA A 256 0.03 -55.26 -11.97
N THR A 257 -0.39 -55.39 -10.70
CA THR A 257 -0.78 -56.68 -10.11
C THR A 257 -2.02 -57.27 -10.78
N GLU A 258 -2.99 -56.45 -11.19
CA GLU A 258 -4.16 -56.89 -11.96
C GLU A 258 -3.76 -57.43 -13.33
N LYS A 259 -2.80 -56.79 -14.00
CA LYS A 259 -2.27 -57.24 -15.28
C LYS A 259 -1.52 -58.56 -15.14
N GLU A 260 -0.64 -58.69 -14.15
CA GLU A 260 0.06 -59.94 -13.83
C GLU A 260 -0.95 -61.07 -13.50
N LEU A 261 -2.01 -60.77 -12.76
CA LEU A 261 -3.07 -61.72 -12.47
C LEU A 261 -3.84 -62.16 -13.74
N ALA A 262 -4.09 -61.24 -14.67
CA ALA A 262 -4.73 -61.56 -15.95
C ALA A 262 -3.83 -62.42 -16.86
N GLU A 263 -2.53 -62.14 -16.88
CA GLU A 263 -1.53 -62.89 -17.64
C GLU A 263 -1.34 -64.30 -17.07
N THR A 264 -1.23 -64.43 -15.75
CA THR A 264 -1.15 -65.74 -15.07
C THR A 264 -2.42 -66.57 -15.29
N ARG A 265 -3.62 -65.96 -15.21
CA ARG A 265 -4.89 -66.64 -15.58
C ARG A 265 -4.89 -67.11 -17.03
N SER A 266 -4.40 -66.29 -17.95
CA SER A 266 -4.31 -66.65 -19.38
C SER A 266 -3.33 -67.79 -19.62
N SER A 267 -2.17 -67.76 -18.96
CA SER A 267 -1.16 -68.82 -19.01
C SER A 267 -1.71 -70.13 -18.43
N LEU A 268 -2.39 -70.07 -17.29
CA LEU A 268 -3.04 -71.23 -16.67
C LEU A 268 -4.10 -71.85 -17.60
N ASN A 269 -4.91 -71.04 -18.26
CA ASN A 269 -5.90 -71.52 -19.24
C ASN A 269 -5.24 -72.20 -20.46
N ARG A 270 -4.11 -71.67 -20.95
CA ARG A 270 -3.34 -72.31 -22.03
C ARG A 270 -2.76 -73.64 -21.57
N SER A 271 -2.19 -73.69 -20.38
CA SER A 271 -1.66 -74.92 -19.78
C SER A 271 -2.75 -75.99 -19.66
N ARG A 272 -3.93 -75.64 -19.13
CA ARG A 272 -5.09 -76.54 -19.05
C ARG A 272 -5.54 -77.08 -20.41
N LYS A 273 -5.55 -76.23 -21.46
CA LYS A 273 -5.87 -76.68 -22.82
C LYS A 273 -4.81 -77.65 -23.35
N ASN A 274 -3.54 -77.36 -23.12
CA ASN A 274 -2.44 -78.23 -23.54
C ASN A 274 -2.47 -79.57 -22.81
N THR A 275 -2.72 -79.59 -21.50
CA THR A 275 -2.86 -80.85 -20.75
C THR A 275 -4.05 -81.65 -21.28
N TYR A 276 -5.18 -81.01 -21.56
CA TYR A 276 -6.34 -81.69 -22.16
C TYR A 276 -6.03 -82.30 -23.54
N VAL A 277 -5.32 -81.57 -24.41
CA VAL A 277 -4.86 -82.10 -25.71
C VAL A 277 -3.89 -83.26 -25.51
N LYS A 278 -2.95 -83.14 -24.57
CA LYS A 278 -2.00 -84.22 -24.25
C LYS A 278 -2.71 -85.47 -23.72
N ASP A 279 -3.76 -85.32 -22.91
CA ASP A 279 -4.57 -86.42 -22.42
C ASP A 279 -5.32 -87.13 -23.57
N LEU A 280 -5.84 -86.38 -24.55
CA LEU A 280 -6.44 -86.94 -25.76
C LEU A 280 -5.41 -87.70 -26.63
N GLU A 281 -4.24 -87.10 -26.88
CA GLU A 281 -3.13 -87.75 -27.60
C GLU A 281 -2.70 -89.05 -26.90
N LEU A 282 -2.62 -89.04 -25.57
CA LEU A 282 -2.30 -90.22 -24.76
C LEU A 282 -3.38 -91.30 -24.90
N ALA A 283 -4.65 -90.92 -24.86
CA ALA A 283 -5.77 -91.85 -25.05
C ALA A 283 -5.76 -92.47 -26.45
N GLU A 284 -5.48 -91.69 -27.50
CA GLU A 284 -5.32 -92.20 -28.87
C GLU A 284 -4.10 -93.11 -29.01
N ALA A 285 -2.96 -92.74 -28.44
CA ALA A 285 -1.75 -93.56 -28.44
C ALA A 285 -2.02 -94.91 -27.74
N ARG A 286 -2.73 -94.91 -26.61
CA ARG A 286 -3.18 -96.14 -25.93
C ARG A 286 -4.07 -96.99 -26.82
N LYS A 287 -5.04 -96.40 -27.54
CA LYS A 287 -5.88 -97.12 -28.51
C LYS A 287 -5.05 -97.72 -29.66
N LYS A 288 -4.07 -96.96 -30.18
CA LYS A 288 -3.15 -97.46 -31.22
C LYS A 288 -2.31 -98.64 -30.72
N ILE A 289 -1.78 -98.55 -29.49
CA ILE A 289 -1.04 -99.66 -28.86
C ILE A 289 -1.95 -100.87 -28.68
N ASP A 290 -3.18 -100.71 -28.19
CA ASP A 290 -4.14 -101.81 -28.04
C ASP A 290 -4.48 -102.48 -29.39
N ASN A 291 -4.68 -101.67 -30.44
CA ASN A 291 -4.87 -102.18 -31.80
C ASN A 291 -3.62 -102.89 -32.34
N LEU A 292 -2.42 -102.35 -32.12
CA LEU A 292 -1.16 -102.99 -32.49
C LEU A 292 -0.96 -104.31 -31.73
N GLN A 293 -1.32 -104.37 -30.44
CA GLN A 293 -1.29 -105.61 -29.66
C GLN A 293 -2.26 -106.65 -30.22
N LYS A 294 -3.48 -106.25 -30.59
CA LYS A 294 -4.45 -107.15 -31.25
C LYS A 294 -3.93 -107.65 -32.61
N MET A 295 -3.37 -106.76 -33.43
CA MET A 295 -2.76 -107.13 -34.73
C MET A 295 -1.51 -108.00 -34.55
N LEU A 296 -0.69 -107.76 -33.53
CA LEU A 296 0.44 -108.61 -33.21
C LEU A 296 -0.04 -109.99 -32.75
N HIS A 297 -1.08 -110.05 -31.92
CA HIS A 297 -1.66 -111.32 -31.48
C HIS A 297 -2.26 -112.11 -32.67
N SER A 298 -2.94 -111.44 -33.60
CA SER A 298 -3.40 -112.08 -34.84
C SER A 298 -2.23 -112.52 -35.72
N ALA A 299 -1.20 -111.69 -35.90
CA ALA A 299 0.00 -112.05 -36.65
C ALA A 299 0.76 -113.22 -36.02
N VAL A 300 0.82 -113.32 -34.69
CA VAL A 300 1.38 -114.49 -33.98
C VAL A 300 0.52 -115.72 -34.19
N LYS A 301 -0.81 -115.59 -34.20
CA LYS A 301 -1.74 -116.68 -34.52
C LYS A 301 -1.57 -117.13 -35.98
N ASP A 302 -1.45 -116.19 -36.91
CA ASP A 302 -1.21 -116.44 -38.34
C ASP A 302 0.17 -117.04 -38.58
N LEU A 303 1.21 -116.59 -37.85
CA LEU A 303 2.54 -117.19 -37.88
C LEU A 303 2.53 -118.60 -37.28
N SER A 304 1.70 -118.85 -36.27
CA SER A 304 1.50 -120.20 -35.72
C SER A 304 0.78 -121.11 -36.72
N ALA A 305 -0.23 -120.60 -37.42
CA ALA A 305 -0.90 -121.30 -38.52
C ALA A 305 0.05 -121.51 -39.70
N ALA A 306 0.85 -120.51 -40.06
CA ALA A 306 1.88 -120.58 -41.09
C ALA A 306 3.00 -121.53 -40.70
N LYS A 307 3.36 -121.65 -39.42
CA LYS A 307 4.28 -122.69 -38.90
C LYS A 307 3.67 -124.09 -39.02
N GLY A 308 2.35 -124.23 -38.84
CA GLY A 308 1.60 -125.44 -39.17
C GLY A 308 1.63 -125.76 -40.67
N ASN A 309 1.42 -124.75 -41.52
CA ASN A 309 1.52 -124.88 -42.98
C ASN A 309 2.98 -125.14 -43.42
N LEU A 310 3.97 -124.60 -42.73
CA LEU A 310 5.39 -124.80 -43.02
C LEU A 310 5.86 -126.19 -42.58
N LEU A 311 5.24 -126.81 -41.57
CA LEU A 311 5.39 -128.25 -41.31
C LEU A 311 4.80 -129.11 -42.44
N ALA A 312 3.74 -128.65 -43.10
CA ALA A 312 3.20 -129.29 -44.31
C ALA A 312 4.11 -129.08 -45.54
N VAL A 313 4.60 -127.86 -45.77
CA VAL A 313 5.54 -127.52 -46.86
C VAL A 313 6.94 -128.10 -46.63
N ARG A 314 7.38 -128.36 -45.39
CA ARG A 314 8.64 -129.07 -45.10
C ARG A 314 8.62 -130.53 -45.59
N LYS A 315 7.43 -131.09 -45.78
CA LYS A 315 7.23 -132.40 -46.45
C LYS A 315 7.38 -132.31 -47.98
N GLU A 316 7.19 -131.13 -48.56
CA GLU A 316 7.42 -130.80 -49.98
C GLU A 316 8.86 -130.29 -50.25
N ALA A 317 9.46 -129.55 -49.33
CA ALA A 317 10.76 -128.89 -49.48
C ALA A 317 11.98 -129.82 -49.48
N SER A 318 11.83 -131.11 -49.14
CA SER A 318 12.86 -132.12 -49.42
C SER A 318 13.08 -132.31 -50.93
N SER A 319 12.10 -131.98 -51.78
CA SER A 319 12.21 -132.12 -53.23
C SER A 319 12.89 -130.93 -53.95
N ALA A 320 12.94 -129.75 -53.33
CA ALA A 320 13.41 -128.49 -53.97
C ALA A 320 14.87 -128.10 -53.63
N THR A 321 15.53 -128.84 -52.73
CA THR A 321 16.92 -128.58 -52.28
C THR A 321 17.99 -128.70 -53.38
N SER A 322 17.66 -129.21 -54.56
CA SER A 322 18.58 -129.30 -55.71
C SER A 322 18.71 -128.02 -56.52
N GLU A 323 17.79 -127.04 -56.42
CA GLU A 323 17.76 -125.89 -57.34
C GLU A 323 18.45 -124.61 -56.79
N LEU A 324 18.73 -124.52 -55.48
CA LEU A 324 19.16 -123.29 -54.80
C LEU A 324 20.66 -122.93 -54.90
N HIS A 325 21.49 -123.72 -55.60
CA HIS A 325 22.91 -123.39 -55.78
C HIS A 325 23.14 -122.22 -56.80
N ALA A 326 22.12 -121.81 -57.56
CA ALA A 326 22.25 -120.86 -58.66
C ALA A 326 22.11 -119.37 -58.28
N VAL A 327 21.53 -119.02 -57.12
CA VAL A 327 21.15 -117.63 -56.79
C VAL A 327 22.21 -116.87 -55.96
N ARG A 328 23.25 -117.57 -55.49
CA ARG A 328 24.25 -117.00 -54.55
C ARG A 328 25.20 -115.94 -55.17
N THR A 329 25.12 -115.70 -56.47
CA THR A 329 26.05 -114.84 -57.23
C THR A 329 25.66 -113.35 -57.31
N GLU A 330 24.46 -112.92 -56.91
CA GLU A 330 23.98 -111.52 -57.15
C GLU A 330 24.13 -110.54 -55.96
N MET A 331 24.50 -110.98 -54.76
CA MET A 331 24.38 -110.16 -53.53
C MET A 331 25.61 -109.30 -53.15
N VAL A 332 26.46 -108.93 -54.12
CA VAL A 332 27.70 -108.14 -53.91
C VAL A 332 27.54 -106.63 -54.21
N LYS A 333 26.34 -106.12 -54.50
CA LYS A 333 26.16 -104.77 -55.10
C LYS A 333 25.57 -103.63 -54.23
N MET A 334 25.43 -103.73 -52.90
CA MET A 334 24.70 -102.70 -52.11
C MET A 334 25.49 -102.12 -50.92
N GLU A 335 26.53 -101.33 -51.18
CA GLU A 335 27.38 -100.62 -50.18
C GLU A 335 27.36 -99.07 -50.31
N GLY A 336 26.31 -98.47 -50.90
CA GLY A 336 26.29 -97.06 -51.34
C GLY A 336 25.58 -96.00 -50.48
N VAL A 337 25.05 -96.29 -49.29
CA VAL A 337 24.11 -95.36 -48.60
C VAL A 337 24.77 -94.42 -47.56
N THR A 338 26.06 -94.59 -47.26
CA THR A 338 26.75 -93.89 -46.15
C THR A 338 27.26 -92.47 -46.47
N SER A 339 27.06 -91.95 -47.68
CA SER A 339 27.68 -90.70 -48.14
C SER A 339 26.86 -89.41 -47.94
N ASN A 340 25.57 -89.47 -47.58
CA ASN A 340 24.68 -88.29 -47.67
C ASN A 340 24.60 -87.40 -46.41
N ALA A 341 25.03 -87.85 -45.23
CA ALA A 341 24.82 -87.09 -43.97
C ALA A 341 25.83 -85.94 -43.72
N ARG A 342 26.93 -85.86 -44.49
CA ARG A 342 27.98 -84.84 -44.29
C ARG A 342 27.70 -83.50 -45.00
N SER A 343 26.77 -83.48 -45.96
CA SER A 343 26.51 -82.30 -46.81
C SER A 343 25.57 -81.25 -46.16
N GLU A 344 24.79 -81.60 -45.13
CA GLU A 344 23.77 -80.71 -44.56
C GLU A 344 24.31 -79.79 -43.44
N LEU A 345 25.40 -80.17 -42.78
CA LEU A 345 25.94 -79.44 -41.61
C LEU A 345 26.71 -78.16 -41.98
N GLU A 346 27.32 -78.10 -43.17
CA GLU A 346 28.11 -76.94 -43.63
C GLU A 346 27.25 -75.76 -44.11
N ASN A 347 26.05 -76.02 -44.64
CA ASN A 347 25.18 -74.95 -45.14
C ASN A 347 24.53 -74.10 -44.03
N ALA A 348 24.39 -74.63 -42.81
CA ALA A 348 23.80 -73.89 -41.69
C ALA A 348 24.73 -72.82 -41.09
N LYS A 349 26.06 -72.99 -41.18
CA LYS A 349 27.04 -72.04 -40.63
C LYS A 349 27.21 -70.77 -41.48
N LYS A 350 27.03 -70.87 -42.80
CA LYS A 350 27.10 -69.71 -43.72
C LYS A 350 25.91 -68.75 -43.60
N GLN A 351 24.73 -69.23 -43.19
CA GLN A 351 23.54 -68.38 -43.05
C GLN A 351 23.54 -67.50 -41.79
N LEU A 352 24.36 -67.81 -40.78
CA LEU A 352 24.43 -67.05 -39.53
C LEU A 352 25.34 -65.82 -39.63
N ALA A 353 26.43 -65.90 -40.41
CA ALA A 353 27.39 -64.81 -40.61
C ALA A 353 26.82 -63.66 -41.47
N ASP A 354 26.02 -63.98 -42.49
CA ASP A 354 25.36 -63.01 -43.39
C ASP A 354 24.24 -62.19 -42.70
N ALA A 355 23.77 -62.61 -41.52
CA ALA A 355 22.75 -61.93 -40.74
C ALA A 355 23.33 -60.88 -39.78
N GLU A 356 24.56 -61.05 -39.29
CA GLU A 356 25.21 -60.12 -38.36
C GLU A 356 25.79 -58.88 -39.06
N GLU A 357 26.27 -59.01 -40.31
CA GLU A 357 26.81 -57.89 -41.09
C GLU A 357 25.72 -56.95 -41.63
N LYS A 358 24.46 -57.39 -41.69
CA LYS A 358 23.30 -56.57 -42.11
C LYS A 358 22.64 -55.77 -40.99
N LEU A 359 23.10 -55.88 -39.73
CA LEU A 359 22.50 -55.24 -38.54
C LEU A 359 23.37 -54.13 -37.90
N ARG A 360 24.64 -53.96 -38.28
CA ARG A 360 25.44 -52.78 -37.94
C ARG A 360 25.14 -51.64 -38.93
N SER A 361 24.41 -50.61 -38.51
CA SER A 361 24.05 -49.51 -39.41
C SER A 361 25.21 -48.50 -39.54
N ASP A 362 25.63 -48.20 -40.77
CA ASP A 362 26.65 -47.18 -41.12
C ASP A 362 26.45 -45.81 -40.42
N ALA A 363 25.21 -45.47 -40.03
CA ALA A 363 24.89 -44.24 -39.30
C ALA A 363 25.55 -44.18 -37.91
N LEU A 364 25.58 -45.33 -37.22
CA LEU A 364 26.01 -45.45 -35.83
C LEU A 364 27.54 -45.39 -35.73
N ASP A 365 28.24 -46.02 -36.67
CA ASP A 365 29.70 -45.94 -36.77
C ASP A 365 30.17 -44.52 -37.09
N LYS A 366 29.49 -43.82 -38.01
CA LYS A 366 29.81 -42.43 -38.35
C LYS A 366 29.53 -41.48 -37.19
N TYR A 367 28.39 -41.64 -36.51
CA TYR A 367 28.10 -40.86 -35.30
C TYR A 367 29.18 -41.04 -34.23
N PHE A 368 29.62 -42.27 -33.95
CA PHE A 368 30.64 -42.51 -32.93
C PHE A 368 31.99 -41.86 -33.23
N LYS A 369 32.35 -41.70 -34.52
CA LYS A 369 33.58 -41.01 -34.92
C LYS A 369 33.50 -39.49 -34.71
N THR A 370 32.31 -38.91 -34.85
CA THR A 370 32.08 -37.47 -34.76
C THR A 370 31.54 -37.00 -33.40
N ALA A 371 31.13 -37.92 -32.53
CA ALA A 371 30.46 -37.59 -31.27
C ALA A 371 31.41 -36.87 -30.29
N LEU A 372 30.94 -35.75 -29.75
CA LEU A 372 31.56 -35.01 -28.66
C LEU A 372 30.72 -35.14 -27.40
N LYS A 373 31.39 -35.36 -26.27
CA LYS A 373 30.80 -35.29 -24.94
C LYS A 373 30.82 -33.83 -24.49
N VAL A 374 29.66 -33.30 -24.16
CA VAL A 374 29.46 -31.94 -23.67
C VAL A 374 28.92 -32.03 -22.26
N VAL A 375 29.71 -31.59 -21.28
CA VAL A 375 29.29 -31.48 -19.89
C VAL A 375 28.90 -30.04 -19.63
N PHE A 376 27.63 -29.82 -19.32
CA PHE A 376 27.04 -28.53 -19.00
C PHE A 376 26.79 -28.45 -17.49
N GLU A 377 27.39 -27.46 -16.83
CA GLU A 377 27.12 -27.18 -15.42
C GLU A 377 26.67 -25.73 -15.23
N ILE A 378 25.55 -25.56 -14.52
CA ILE A 378 25.04 -24.25 -14.11
C ILE A 378 24.71 -24.25 -12.63
N ARG A 379 25.11 -23.18 -11.94
CA ARG A 379 24.77 -22.92 -10.54
C ARG A 379 24.18 -21.53 -10.40
N GLU A 380 22.95 -21.45 -9.93
CA GLU A 380 22.25 -20.20 -9.66
C GLU A 380 22.04 -20.04 -8.15
N LYS A 381 22.50 -18.92 -7.59
CA LYS A 381 22.25 -18.59 -6.19
C LYS A 381 20.82 -18.08 -6.01
N ARG A 382 20.09 -18.70 -5.08
CA ARG A 382 18.71 -18.28 -4.75
C ARG A 382 18.58 -18.04 -3.25
N PHE A 383 17.48 -17.42 -2.86
CA PHE A 383 17.24 -17.04 -1.46
C PHE A 383 17.16 -18.25 -0.51
N LEU A 384 16.54 -19.35 -0.96
CA LEU A 384 16.33 -20.56 -0.13
C LEU A 384 17.30 -21.69 -0.46
N PHE A 385 17.44 -22.04 -1.74
CA PHE A 385 18.29 -23.14 -2.19
C PHE A 385 18.97 -22.80 -3.50
N ASP A 386 20.29 -22.90 -3.53
CA ASP A 386 21.05 -22.80 -4.77
C ASP A 386 20.58 -23.86 -5.76
N TYR A 387 20.20 -23.42 -6.95
CA TYR A 387 19.87 -24.33 -8.04
C TYR A 387 21.16 -24.80 -8.69
N ARG A 388 21.28 -26.10 -8.90
CA ARG A 388 22.39 -26.73 -9.62
C ARG A 388 21.80 -27.65 -10.68
N ASN A 389 22.29 -27.52 -11.91
CA ASN A 389 22.02 -28.49 -12.98
C ASN A 389 23.36 -28.92 -13.58
N ASN A 390 23.50 -30.24 -13.77
CA ASN A 390 24.66 -30.84 -14.40
C ASN A 390 24.15 -31.87 -15.40
N GLU A 391 24.30 -31.57 -16.68
CA GLU A 391 23.82 -32.40 -17.77
C GLU A 391 24.98 -32.80 -18.68
N THR A 392 24.90 -34.01 -19.22
CA THR A 392 25.88 -34.53 -20.16
C THR A 392 25.17 -34.94 -21.43
N PHE A 393 25.61 -34.37 -22.54
CA PHE A 393 25.07 -34.65 -23.86
C PHE A 393 26.17 -35.17 -24.79
N PHE A 394 25.77 -35.95 -25.79
CA PHE A 394 26.62 -36.57 -26.79
C PHE A 394 26.18 -36.13 -28.18
N LEU A 395 26.65 -34.97 -28.61
CA LEU A 395 26.27 -34.34 -29.87
C LEU A 395 27.37 -34.52 -30.92
N PRO A 396 27.02 -34.72 -32.19
CA PRO A 396 28.01 -34.81 -33.26
C PRO A 396 28.69 -33.46 -33.52
N GLU A 397 29.99 -33.50 -33.82
CA GLU A 397 30.74 -32.37 -34.36
C GLU A 397 30.30 -32.08 -35.79
N LEU A 398 29.82 -30.87 -36.03
CA LEU A 398 29.25 -30.42 -37.30
C LEU A 398 30.19 -29.44 -37.99
N ARG A 399 30.35 -29.61 -39.30
CA ARG A 399 31.12 -28.70 -40.14
C ARG A 399 30.19 -27.77 -40.92
N TRP A 400 30.43 -26.47 -40.80
CA TRP A 400 29.72 -25.46 -41.58
C TRP A 400 30.63 -24.28 -41.93
N LYS A 401 30.79 -24.00 -43.23
CA LYS A 401 31.62 -22.89 -43.74
C LYS A 401 33.02 -22.80 -43.11
N GLY A 402 33.67 -23.95 -42.90
CA GLY A 402 35.03 -24.05 -42.34
C GLY A 402 35.14 -23.94 -40.82
N LYS A 403 34.04 -23.75 -40.09
CA LYS A 403 33.99 -23.77 -38.62
C LYS A 403 33.30 -25.03 -38.11
N HIS A 404 33.60 -25.38 -36.86
CA HIS A 404 33.09 -26.56 -36.18
C HIS A 404 32.08 -26.15 -35.11
N TYR A 405 30.94 -26.83 -35.10
CA TYR A 405 29.83 -26.54 -34.19
C TYR A 405 29.26 -27.81 -33.61
N ILE A 406 28.60 -27.68 -32.47
CA ILE A 406 27.57 -28.63 -32.03
C ILE A 406 26.23 -27.92 -32.12
N ALA A 407 25.19 -28.66 -32.51
CA ALA A 407 23.83 -28.15 -32.54
C ALA A 407 22.94 -28.94 -31.56
N GLY A 408 22.17 -28.22 -30.76
CA GLY A 408 21.26 -28.80 -29.79
C GLY A 408 20.04 -27.90 -29.58
N GLY A 409 19.08 -28.39 -28.81
CA GLY A 409 17.94 -27.57 -28.42
C GLY A 409 18.36 -26.49 -27.43
N LEU A 410 17.69 -25.34 -27.48
CA LEU A 410 17.95 -24.21 -26.60
C LEU A 410 17.77 -24.65 -25.14
N GLN A 411 16.79 -25.50 -24.83
CA GLN A 411 16.45 -25.89 -23.46
C GLN A 411 17.59 -26.68 -22.81
N GLU A 412 18.08 -27.68 -23.52
CA GLU A 412 19.18 -28.56 -23.14
C GLU A 412 20.49 -27.78 -23.03
N MET A 413 20.76 -26.92 -24.03
CA MET A 413 22.04 -26.19 -24.10
C MET A 413 22.15 -25.03 -23.10
N THR A 414 21.09 -24.68 -22.37
CA THR A 414 21.09 -23.54 -21.42
C THR A 414 20.50 -23.87 -20.06
N GLY A 415 19.93 -25.07 -19.88
CA GLY A 415 19.22 -25.45 -18.66
C GLY A 415 17.87 -24.75 -18.45
N ILE A 416 17.21 -24.27 -19.53
CA ILE A 416 15.93 -23.51 -19.51
C ILE A 416 14.72 -24.35 -19.07
N PHE A 417 14.90 -25.58 -18.58
CA PHE A 417 13.80 -26.38 -18.03
C PHE A 417 13.01 -25.66 -16.91
N ARG A 418 13.51 -24.53 -16.37
CA ARG A 418 12.80 -23.61 -15.45
C ARG A 418 13.03 -22.13 -15.80
N GLU A 419 12.17 -21.25 -15.29
CA GLU A 419 12.21 -19.79 -15.53
C GLU A 419 13.45 -19.14 -14.93
N ILE A 420 14.54 -19.09 -15.70
CA ILE A 420 15.65 -18.16 -15.49
C ILE A 420 15.14 -16.77 -15.84
N THR A 421 15.26 -15.83 -14.91
CA THR A 421 14.88 -14.43 -15.09
C THR A 421 16.14 -13.60 -15.36
N GLY A 422 16.00 -12.39 -15.89
CA GLY A 422 17.14 -11.48 -16.09
C GLY A 422 17.84 -11.07 -14.79
N HIS A 423 17.24 -11.37 -13.64
CA HIS A 423 17.75 -11.14 -12.29
C HIS A 423 18.35 -12.39 -11.63
N SER A 424 18.38 -13.52 -12.34
CA SER A 424 18.96 -14.77 -11.85
C SER A 424 20.46 -14.62 -11.57
N LYS A 425 20.87 -14.91 -10.33
CA LYS A 425 22.26 -14.83 -9.87
C LYS A 425 23.02 -16.10 -10.26
N VAL A 426 23.27 -16.28 -11.56
CA VAL A 426 24.07 -17.40 -12.08
C VAL A 426 25.52 -17.23 -11.62
N ALA A 427 25.95 -18.00 -10.64
CA ALA A 427 27.28 -17.94 -10.04
C ALA A 427 28.30 -18.82 -10.77
N MET A 428 27.84 -19.87 -11.45
CA MET A 428 28.69 -20.76 -12.24
C MET A 428 27.97 -21.15 -13.52
N LEU A 429 28.71 -21.15 -14.62
CA LEU A 429 28.27 -21.61 -15.93
C LEU A 429 29.51 -22.16 -16.64
N GLN A 430 29.49 -23.42 -17.02
CA GLN A 430 30.62 -24.09 -17.63
C GLN A 430 30.15 -25.09 -18.69
N TYR A 431 30.83 -25.06 -19.84
CA TYR A 431 30.65 -26.03 -20.92
C TYR A 431 32.00 -26.68 -21.18
N MET A 432 32.12 -27.97 -20.86
CA MET A 432 33.35 -28.74 -21.08
C MET A 432 33.13 -29.71 -22.23
N ILE A 433 34.01 -29.65 -23.23
CA ILE A 433 33.93 -30.47 -24.43
C ILE A 433 35.08 -31.49 -24.41
N SER A 434 34.76 -32.76 -24.60
CA SER A 434 35.75 -33.84 -24.72
C SER A 434 35.30 -34.90 -25.71
N LYS A 435 36.21 -35.78 -26.12
CA LYS A 435 35.82 -37.00 -26.85
C LYS A 435 35.29 -38.01 -25.84
N PRO A 436 34.18 -38.73 -26.12
CA PRO A 436 33.53 -39.65 -25.17
C PRO A 436 34.46 -40.74 -24.59
N LYS A 437 35.48 -41.16 -25.35
CA LYS A 437 36.46 -42.18 -24.94
C LYS A 437 37.80 -41.61 -24.45
N ALA A 438 37.95 -40.29 -24.39
CA ALA A 438 39.19 -39.62 -23.96
C ALA A 438 38.95 -38.89 -22.64
N GLU A 439 39.12 -39.58 -21.51
CA GLU A 439 38.76 -39.08 -20.18
C GLU A 439 39.56 -37.85 -19.71
N ASN A 440 40.74 -37.58 -20.28
CA ASN A 440 41.69 -36.61 -19.71
C ASN A 440 41.94 -35.32 -20.53
N LYS A 441 41.13 -35.03 -21.57
CA LYS A 441 41.29 -33.81 -22.40
C LYS A 441 39.96 -33.08 -22.59
N SER A 442 39.39 -32.57 -21.51
CA SER A 442 38.21 -31.68 -21.58
C SER A 442 38.65 -30.24 -21.78
N VAL A 443 38.15 -29.58 -22.82
CA VAL A 443 38.45 -28.18 -23.16
C VAL A 443 37.21 -27.32 -22.88
N PRO A 444 37.34 -26.16 -22.21
CA PRO A 444 36.22 -25.27 -22.00
C PRO A 444 35.77 -24.64 -23.34
N ALA A 445 34.46 -24.58 -23.57
CA ALA A 445 33.92 -23.80 -24.68
C ALA A 445 34.03 -22.30 -24.37
N ALA A 446 34.63 -21.53 -25.29
CA ALA A 446 34.83 -20.09 -25.12
C ALA A 446 33.89 -19.23 -26.00
N GLY A 447 33.36 -19.80 -27.08
CA GLY A 447 32.47 -19.09 -28.01
C GLY A 447 31.05 -18.92 -27.43
N PRO A 448 30.31 -17.85 -27.78
CA PRO A 448 28.93 -17.69 -27.33
C PRO A 448 28.04 -18.80 -27.90
N LEU A 449 26.99 -19.15 -27.15
CA LEU A 449 25.92 -19.99 -27.68
C LEU A 449 25.07 -19.14 -28.64
N ARG A 450 24.76 -19.68 -29.82
CA ARG A 450 24.13 -18.94 -30.92
C ARG A 450 22.73 -19.49 -31.18
N ALA A 451 21.70 -18.77 -30.72
CA ALA A 451 20.30 -19.12 -30.96
C ALA A 451 19.87 -18.69 -32.38
N LEU A 452 19.48 -19.64 -33.21
CA LEU A 452 19.25 -19.43 -34.64
C LEU A 452 17.96 -18.61 -34.87
N TYR A 453 18.02 -17.59 -35.74
CA TYR A 453 16.83 -16.82 -36.11
C TYR A 453 15.76 -17.62 -36.85
N ALA A 454 16.17 -18.68 -37.56
CA ALA A 454 15.24 -19.56 -38.28
C ALA A 454 14.30 -20.30 -37.31
N ASP A 455 14.80 -20.68 -36.13
CA ASP A 455 14.02 -21.16 -35.00
C ASP A 455 14.84 -20.97 -33.72
N ASN A 456 14.40 -20.05 -32.85
CA ASN A 456 15.12 -19.71 -31.62
C ASN A 456 15.22 -20.89 -30.63
N ARG A 457 14.51 -22.01 -30.88
CA ARG A 457 14.63 -23.25 -30.10
C ARG A 457 15.87 -24.07 -30.45
N VAL A 458 16.60 -23.74 -31.50
CA VAL A 458 17.87 -24.40 -31.86
C VAL A 458 19.02 -23.47 -31.58
N CYS A 459 20.05 -24.02 -30.94
CA CYS A 459 21.29 -23.32 -30.67
C CYS A 459 22.48 -24.04 -31.29
N MET A 460 23.49 -23.26 -31.65
CA MET A 460 24.79 -23.76 -32.06
C MET A 460 25.88 -23.22 -31.13
N LEU A 461 26.78 -24.09 -30.68
CA LEU A 461 27.96 -23.70 -29.94
C LEU A 461 29.19 -23.97 -30.81
N GLU A 462 30.04 -22.98 -30.97
CA GLU A 462 31.30 -23.12 -31.68
C GLU A 462 32.27 -23.92 -30.81
N VAL A 463 32.84 -24.98 -31.38
CA VAL A 463 33.74 -25.89 -30.67
C VAL A 463 35.13 -25.85 -31.30
N PRO A 464 36.21 -25.95 -30.51
CA PRO A 464 37.55 -26.08 -31.08
C PRO A 464 37.60 -27.36 -31.92
N SER A 465 38.21 -27.28 -33.11
CA SER A 465 38.38 -28.44 -33.99
C SER A 465 39.08 -29.56 -33.21
N SER A 466 38.39 -30.67 -32.99
CA SER A 466 38.88 -31.74 -32.09
C SER A 466 39.93 -32.65 -32.74
N GLY A 467 40.42 -32.25 -33.93
CA GLY A 467 41.24 -33.09 -34.82
C GLY A 467 40.52 -34.37 -35.28
N GLY A 468 39.19 -34.45 -35.12
CA GLY A 468 38.35 -35.59 -35.48
C GLY A 468 37.60 -35.41 -36.81
N GLU A 469 36.87 -36.45 -37.21
CA GLU A 469 35.91 -36.37 -38.32
C GLU A 469 34.71 -35.50 -37.89
N ALA A 470 34.21 -34.65 -38.81
CA ALA A 470 33.04 -33.81 -38.59
C ALA A 470 31.97 -34.11 -39.65
N MET A 471 30.71 -34.02 -39.24
CA MET A 471 29.56 -34.29 -40.11
C MET A 471 29.13 -33.03 -40.85
N ASP A 472 28.77 -33.18 -42.11
CA ASP A 472 28.16 -32.09 -42.87
C ASP A 472 26.67 -31.96 -42.52
N ILE A 473 26.17 -30.72 -42.52
CA ILE A 473 24.77 -30.41 -42.23
C ILE A 473 23.93 -30.62 -43.50
N LEU A 474 22.92 -31.46 -43.40
CA LEU A 474 21.94 -31.69 -44.45
C LEU A 474 20.86 -30.60 -44.39
N THR A 475 20.83 -29.76 -45.41
CA THR A 475 19.84 -28.67 -45.50
C THR A 475 18.47 -29.18 -45.95
N PHE A 476 17.43 -28.39 -45.68
CA PHE A 476 16.04 -28.74 -46.00
C PHE A 476 15.84 -29.07 -47.49
N SER A 477 16.43 -28.29 -48.40
CA SER A 477 16.31 -28.54 -49.84
C SER A 477 17.01 -29.82 -50.27
N LYS A 478 18.16 -30.15 -49.67
CA LYS A 478 18.85 -31.43 -49.90
C LYS A 478 18.05 -32.60 -49.34
N LEU A 479 17.51 -32.48 -48.13
CA LEU A 479 16.65 -33.51 -47.52
C LEU A 479 15.40 -33.78 -48.37
N LYS A 480 14.78 -32.72 -48.90
CA LYS A 480 13.62 -32.83 -49.79
C LYS A 480 13.94 -33.59 -51.08
N LYS A 481 15.11 -33.37 -51.68
CA LYS A 481 15.57 -34.08 -52.90
C LYS A 481 15.94 -35.53 -52.62
N ARG A 482 16.63 -35.80 -51.51
CA ARG A 482 17.08 -37.14 -51.10
C ARG A 482 15.92 -38.05 -50.67
N GLY A 483 14.90 -37.47 -50.04
CA GLY A 483 13.82 -38.21 -49.41
C GLY A 483 14.13 -38.64 -47.97
N LEU A 484 13.12 -39.18 -47.29
CA LEU A 484 13.09 -39.42 -45.84
C LEU A 484 13.55 -40.83 -45.41
N ASN A 485 14.10 -41.59 -46.35
CA ASN A 485 14.57 -42.95 -46.07
C ASN A 485 15.93 -42.93 -45.36
N ASN A 486 16.21 -43.96 -44.57
CA ASN A 486 17.50 -44.16 -43.92
C ASN A 486 17.90 -43.00 -43.00
N LEU A 487 16.94 -42.51 -42.24
CA LEU A 487 17.13 -41.56 -41.14
C LEU A 487 17.15 -42.33 -39.82
N THR A 488 18.08 -42.00 -38.95
CA THR A 488 18.22 -42.60 -37.62
C THR A 488 18.12 -41.51 -36.58
N LEU A 489 17.21 -41.69 -35.62
CA LEU A 489 17.08 -40.85 -34.43
C LEU A 489 18.09 -41.31 -33.39
N PHE A 490 18.78 -40.35 -32.78
CA PHE A 490 19.69 -40.56 -31.67
C PHE A 490 19.23 -39.78 -30.45
N LYS A 491 19.24 -40.45 -29.29
CA LYS A 491 19.11 -39.80 -27.99
C LYS A 491 20.38 -39.04 -27.65
N ASP A 492 20.24 -37.76 -27.34
CA ASP A 492 21.33 -36.85 -26.99
C ASP A 492 22.08 -37.28 -25.71
N GLN A 493 21.40 -37.91 -24.75
CA GLN A 493 22.00 -38.36 -23.49
C GLN A 493 22.47 -39.83 -23.48
N ALA A 494 22.17 -40.62 -24.52
CA ALA A 494 22.39 -42.07 -24.48
C ALA A 494 23.68 -42.56 -25.18
N PHE A 495 24.47 -41.65 -25.77
CA PHE A 495 25.67 -41.97 -26.55
C PHE A 495 25.47 -43.17 -27.50
N GLY A 496 24.45 -43.10 -28.36
CA GLY A 496 24.18 -44.13 -29.37
C GLY A 496 23.60 -45.46 -28.87
N LYS A 497 23.42 -45.67 -27.56
CA LYS A 497 22.72 -46.85 -27.01
C LYS A 497 21.25 -46.88 -27.44
N ASP A 498 20.63 -45.71 -27.51
CA ASP A 498 19.25 -45.52 -27.92
C ASP A 498 19.18 -44.85 -29.30
N ALA A 499 19.61 -45.58 -30.32
CA ALA A 499 19.50 -45.16 -31.72
C ALA A 499 18.42 -45.99 -32.44
N VAL A 500 17.50 -45.34 -33.16
CA VAL A 500 16.39 -46.03 -33.84
C VAL A 500 16.20 -45.53 -35.27
N SER A 501 15.99 -46.46 -36.20
CA SER A 501 15.59 -46.12 -37.57
C SER A 501 14.21 -45.47 -37.60
N LEU A 502 14.10 -44.37 -38.34
CA LEU A 502 12.87 -43.62 -38.52
C LEU A 502 12.12 -43.98 -39.81
N ASN A 503 12.50 -45.08 -40.48
CA ASN A 503 11.88 -45.52 -41.73
C ASN A 503 10.35 -45.64 -41.59
N GLY A 504 9.62 -44.90 -42.42
CA GLY A 504 8.15 -44.84 -42.40
C GLY A 504 7.54 -44.05 -41.24
N ARG A 505 8.33 -43.47 -40.33
CA ARG A 505 7.86 -42.66 -39.19
C ARG A 505 7.98 -41.16 -39.41
N CYS A 506 8.72 -40.75 -40.44
CA CYS A 506 8.96 -39.36 -40.80
C CYS A 506 8.00 -38.84 -41.87
N SER A 507 7.62 -37.57 -41.78
CA SER A 507 6.96 -36.82 -42.85
C SER A 507 7.51 -35.39 -42.91
N LEU A 508 7.48 -34.79 -44.10
CA LEU A 508 7.73 -33.36 -44.31
C LEU A 508 6.42 -32.71 -44.71
N ASN A 509 6.17 -31.51 -44.20
CA ASN A 509 5.14 -30.66 -44.78
C ASN A 509 5.72 -29.92 -46.01
N LEU A 510 4.95 -29.85 -47.09
CA LEU A 510 5.35 -29.20 -48.34
C LEU A 510 4.88 -27.74 -48.43
N ASP A 511 4.14 -27.25 -47.42
CA ASP A 511 3.66 -25.88 -47.35
C ASP A 511 4.81 -24.85 -47.34
N LYS A 512 4.57 -23.71 -48.00
CA LYS A 512 5.53 -22.60 -48.05
C LYS A 512 5.77 -22.04 -46.63
N GLY A 513 6.91 -22.43 -46.04
CA GLY A 513 7.38 -21.87 -44.76
C GLY A 513 7.53 -22.88 -43.62
N ASP A 514 7.09 -24.13 -43.79
CA ASP A 514 7.26 -25.17 -42.78
C ASP A 514 8.55 -25.97 -43.03
N ARG A 515 9.61 -25.62 -42.30
CA ARG A 515 10.96 -26.18 -42.47
C ARG A 515 11.28 -27.29 -41.48
N TYR A 516 10.29 -28.13 -41.20
CA TYR A 516 10.39 -29.14 -40.15
C TYR A 516 10.09 -30.53 -40.67
N LEU A 517 10.79 -31.49 -40.07
CA LEU A 517 10.55 -32.91 -40.20
C LEU A 517 9.70 -33.37 -39.01
N TYR A 518 8.64 -34.11 -39.28
CA TYR A 518 7.72 -34.61 -38.26
C TYR A 518 7.96 -36.09 -38.02
N ILE A 519 8.19 -36.47 -36.77
CA ILE A 519 8.38 -37.86 -36.36
C ILE A 519 7.14 -38.32 -35.59
N ARG A 520 6.53 -39.41 -36.02
CA ARG A 520 5.42 -40.04 -35.30
C ARG A 520 5.96 -40.85 -34.12
N ASN A 521 5.65 -40.42 -32.89
CA ASN A 521 5.97 -41.13 -31.65
C ASN A 521 4.94 -42.22 -31.32
N THR A 522 3.71 -42.10 -31.83
CA THR A 522 2.60 -43.04 -31.62
C THR A 522 2.05 -43.56 -32.95
N GLY A 523 1.69 -44.85 -33.02
CA GLY A 523 1.05 -45.49 -34.18
C GLY A 523 0.85 -47.00 -33.98
N ARG A 524 0.14 -47.67 -34.90
CA ARG A 524 -0.17 -49.13 -34.84
C ARG A 524 1.06 -50.04 -34.71
N ARG A 525 2.27 -49.54 -35.00
CA ARG A 525 3.56 -50.26 -34.91
C ARG A 525 4.52 -49.66 -33.86
N ALA A 526 4.07 -48.71 -33.03
CA ALA A 526 4.94 -47.90 -32.16
C ALA A 526 5.04 -48.39 -30.69
N SER A 527 4.35 -49.48 -30.33
CA SER A 527 4.49 -50.06 -28.99
C SER A 527 5.91 -50.59 -28.80
N GLY A 528 6.69 -49.97 -27.91
CA GLY A 528 8.07 -50.35 -27.60
C GLY A 528 9.16 -49.68 -28.45
N GLN A 529 8.82 -48.73 -29.33
CA GLN A 529 9.82 -47.98 -30.10
C GLN A 529 10.28 -46.71 -29.38
N VAL A 530 11.58 -46.39 -29.46
CA VAL A 530 12.15 -45.14 -28.92
C VAL A 530 11.45 -43.93 -29.57
N LYS A 531 10.98 -43.01 -28.71
CA LYS A 531 10.28 -41.78 -29.08
C LYS A 531 11.27 -40.64 -29.31
N GLY A 532 10.97 -39.74 -30.24
CA GLY A 532 11.69 -38.47 -30.35
C GLY A 532 11.28 -37.51 -29.23
N GLU A 533 12.25 -36.98 -28.51
CA GLU A 533 12.12 -36.01 -27.43
C GLU A 533 12.91 -34.75 -27.78
N VAL A 534 12.62 -33.63 -27.11
CA VAL A 534 13.34 -32.39 -27.34
C VAL A 534 14.83 -32.60 -26.99
N GLY A 535 15.72 -32.08 -27.83
CA GLY A 535 17.17 -32.31 -27.70
C GLY A 535 17.71 -33.43 -28.58
N ASP A 536 16.89 -34.45 -28.88
CA ASP A 536 17.28 -35.54 -29.78
C ASP A 536 17.63 -35.04 -31.17
N PHE A 537 18.45 -35.79 -31.91
CA PHE A 537 18.88 -35.39 -33.25
C PHE A 537 18.81 -36.54 -34.24
N ILE A 538 18.88 -36.20 -35.52
CA ILE A 538 18.72 -37.15 -36.61
C ILE A 538 19.97 -37.14 -37.49
N VAL A 539 20.43 -38.34 -37.81
CA VAL A 539 21.57 -38.58 -38.69
C VAL A 539 21.12 -39.48 -39.83
N THR A 540 21.62 -39.22 -41.04
CA THR A 540 21.42 -40.10 -42.19
C THR A 540 22.35 -41.31 -42.13
N LYS A 541 21.99 -42.42 -42.80
CA LYS A 541 22.93 -43.54 -43.03
C LYS A 541 24.26 -43.10 -43.68
N GLN A 542 24.25 -42.01 -44.45
CA GLN A 542 25.44 -41.45 -45.07
C GLN A 542 26.34 -40.66 -44.09
N GLY A 543 25.88 -40.40 -42.86
CA GLY A 543 26.62 -39.61 -41.89
C GLY A 543 26.48 -38.10 -42.11
N GLU A 544 25.30 -37.66 -42.51
CA GLU A 544 24.95 -36.23 -42.56
C GLU A 544 23.99 -35.91 -41.41
N PHE A 545 24.14 -34.73 -40.83
CA PHE A 545 23.28 -34.25 -39.75
C PHE A 545 22.00 -33.64 -40.31
N ALA A 546 20.85 -34.26 -40.04
CA ALA A 546 19.57 -33.87 -40.62
C ALA A 546 18.82 -32.81 -39.79
N GLY A 547 18.96 -32.81 -38.46
CA GLY A 547 18.26 -31.84 -37.63
C GLY A 547 18.17 -32.20 -36.15
N VAL A 548 17.55 -31.28 -35.39
CA VAL A 548 17.35 -31.38 -33.93
C VAL A 548 15.85 -31.34 -33.63
N VAL A 549 15.38 -32.21 -32.74
CA VAL A 549 14.01 -32.21 -32.23
C VAL A 549 13.82 -31.05 -31.26
N VAL A 550 12.88 -30.17 -31.57
CA VAL A 550 12.66 -28.88 -30.88
C VAL A 550 11.34 -28.80 -30.12
N ALA A 551 10.41 -29.72 -30.36
CA ALA A 551 9.14 -29.77 -29.67
C ALA A 551 8.48 -31.15 -29.80
N VAL A 552 7.70 -31.54 -28.80
CA VAL A 552 6.81 -32.70 -28.86
C VAL A 552 5.39 -32.22 -28.61
N ARG A 553 4.44 -32.56 -29.49
CA ARG A 553 3.02 -32.24 -29.30
C ARG A 553 2.18 -33.48 -29.19
N LYS A 554 1.24 -33.43 -28.24
CA LYS A 554 0.22 -34.43 -28.01
C LYS A 554 -1.10 -33.92 -28.60
N PHE A 555 -1.70 -34.72 -29.46
CA PHE A 555 -2.98 -34.51 -30.11
C PHE A 555 -3.97 -35.55 -29.62
N ASP A 556 -5.26 -35.31 -29.85
CA ASP A 556 -6.35 -36.25 -29.52
C ASP A 556 -6.26 -36.78 -28.07
N PHE A 557 -6.08 -35.88 -27.10
CA PHE A 557 -5.91 -36.23 -25.68
C PHE A 557 -4.77 -37.22 -25.41
N GLY A 558 -3.68 -37.14 -26.19
CA GLY A 558 -2.49 -37.98 -26.02
C GLY A 558 -2.51 -39.29 -26.82
N ARG A 559 -3.56 -39.55 -27.61
CA ARG A 559 -3.61 -40.71 -28.51
C ARG A 559 -2.61 -40.60 -29.67
N ARG A 560 -2.29 -39.36 -30.08
CA ARG A 560 -1.27 -39.08 -31.09
C ARG A 560 -0.19 -38.18 -30.50
N GLU A 561 1.06 -38.53 -30.70
CA GLU A 561 2.22 -37.77 -30.29
C GLU A 561 3.17 -37.63 -31.48
N VAL A 562 3.56 -36.40 -31.78
CA VAL A 562 4.44 -36.06 -32.90
C VAL A 562 5.57 -35.17 -32.39
N ALA A 563 6.80 -35.57 -32.69
CA ALA A 563 7.99 -34.77 -32.45
C ALA A 563 8.31 -33.92 -33.69
N LYS A 564 8.62 -32.64 -33.46
CA LYS A 564 9.00 -31.66 -34.48
C LYS A 564 10.51 -31.54 -34.50
N CYS A 565 11.12 -31.89 -35.62
CA CYS A 565 12.55 -31.76 -35.86
C CYS A 565 12.81 -30.56 -36.78
N PHE A 566 13.61 -29.61 -36.30
CA PHE A 566 14.09 -28.49 -37.08
C PHE A 566 15.18 -28.95 -38.05
N VAL A 567 15.03 -28.58 -39.32
CA VAL A 567 15.99 -28.86 -40.38
C VAL A 567 16.55 -27.54 -40.89
N PHE A 568 17.87 -27.48 -41.11
CA PHE A 568 18.57 -26.24 -41.43
C PHE A 568 18.17 -25.71 -42.83
N PRO A 569 17.81 -24.42 -42.97
CA PRO A 569 17.56 -23.83 -44.29
C PRO A 569 18.88 -23.63 -45.05
N ASP A 570 18.86 -23.61 -46.39
CA ASP A 570 20.10 -23.54 -47.17
C ASP A 570 20.96 -22.29 -46.87
N ASN A 571 20.31 -21.16 -46.60
CA ASN A 571 20.96 -19.87 -46.38
C ASN A 571 21.18 -19.54 -44.90
N PHE A 572 21.20 -20.55 -44.01
CA PHE A 572 21.42 -20.27 -42.60
C PHE A 572 22.86 -19.81 -42.33
N ASN A 573 22.99 -18.84 -41.43
CA ASN A 573 24.28 -18.33 -41.00
C ASN A 573 24.32 -18.26 -39.46
N PRO A 574 25.16 -19.06 -38.79
CA PRO A 574 25.37 -18.97 -37.34
C PRO A 574 25.91 -17.61 -36.89
N ASP A 575 26.60 -16.87 -37.77
CA ASP A 575 27.16 -15.58 -37.41
C ASP A 575 26.13 -14.47 -37.27
N ASP A 576 25.01 -14.61 -37.99
CA ASP A 576 23.87 -13.71 -37.91
C ASP A 576 22.93 -14.07 -36.75
N ALA A 577 23.19 -15.14 -36.00
CA ALA A 577 22.34 -15.66 -34.92
C ALA A 577 22.39 -14.83 -33.63
N TYR A 578 21.36 -14.94 -32.78
CA TYR A 578 21.32 -14.23 -31.51
C TYR A 578 22.36 -14.82 -30.54
N ARG A 579 23.26 -13.98 -30.03
CA ARG A 579 24.37 -14.41 -29.18
C ARG A 579 23.95 -14.45 -27.71
N ILE A 580 24.17 -15.60 -27.10
CA ILE A 580 24.02 -15.84 -25.65
C ILE A 580 25.44 -15.99 -25.09
N PRO A 581 25.95 -14.99 -24.36
CA PRO A 581 27.30 -15.05 -23.79
C PRO A 581 27.39 -16.17 -22.75
N ILE A 582 28.38 -17.06 -22.87
CA ILE A 582 28.61 -18.15 -21.90
C ILE A 582 29.82 -17.89 -20.99
N VAL A 583 30.49 -16.75 -21.18
CA VAL A 583 31.64 -16.31 -20.38
C VAL A 583 31.24 -15.09 -19.56
N ARG A 584 31.73 -15.02 -18.32
CA ARG A 584 31.48 -13.90 -17.41
C ARG A 584 32.35 -12.70 -17.80
N GLN A 585 31.78 -11.50 -17.78
CA GLN A 585 32.56 -10.28 -18.04
C GLN A 585 33.51 -9.97 -16.88
N ALA A 586 34.63 -9.31 -17.17
CA ALA A 586 35.59 -8.91 -16.16
C ALA A 586 34.93 -8.01 -15.10
N GLY A 587 35.13 -8.33 -13.82
CA GLY A 587 34.53 -7.59 -12.70
C GLY A 587 33.10 -7.99 -12.32
N GLU A 588 32.42 -8.85 -13.10
CA GLU A 588 31.10 -9.36 -12.71
C GLU A 588 31.21 -10.55 -11.75
N LEU A 589 30.34 -10.59 -10.73
CA LEU A 589 30.22 -11.73 -9.82
C LEU A 589 29.38 -12.88 -10.42
N TYR A 590 28.41 -12.53 -11.26
CA TYR A 590 27.40 -13.44 -11.83
C TYR A 590 27.36 -13.35 -13.36
N PHE A 591 26.88 -14.38 -14.03
CA PHE A 591 26.67 -14.40 -15.49
C PHE A 591 25.40 -13.64 -15.89
N ASN A 592 25.35 -12.33 -15.62
CA ASN A 592 24.17 -11.50 -15.85
C ASN A 592 23.79 -11.43 -17.34
N ALA A 593 24.79 -11.32 -18.22
CA ALA A 593 24.58 -11.25 -19.66
C ALA A 593 23.97 -12.56 -20.23
N PHE A 594 24.37 -13.71 -19.68
CA PHE A 594 23.76 -15.00 -19.98
C PHE A 594 22.29 -15.00 -19.55
N ALA A 595 22.01 -14.69 -18.29
CA ALA A 595 20.65 -14.72 -17.73
C ALA A 595 19.66 -13.84 -18.50
N ARG A 596 20.03 -12.59 -18.81
CA ARG A 596 19.21 -11.67 -19.63
C ARG A 596 19.00 -12.16 -21.05
N SER A 597 20.03 -12.74 -21.66
CA SER A 597 19.96 -13.26 -23.03
C SER A 597 19.04 -14.48 -23.12
N VAL A 598 19.15 -15.38 -22.14
CA VAL A 598 18.28 -16.54 -21.98
C VAL A 598 16.82 -16.11 -21.77
N GLU A 599 16.53 -15.21 -20.83
CA GLU A 599 15.18 -14.70 -20.59
C GLU A 599 14.52 -14.12 -21.86
N LYS A 600 15.28 -13.36 -22.63
CA LYS A 600 14.82 -12.81 -23.91
C LYS A 600 14.51 -13.92 -24.92
N MET A 601 15.33 -14.97 -24.99
CA MET A 601 15.07 -16.10 -25.89
C MET A 601 13.87 -16.93 -25.43
N VAL A 602 13.71 -17.17 -24.13
CA VAL A 602 12.55 -17.85 -23.54
C VAL A 602 11.26 -17.12 -23.94
N SER A 603 11.24 -15.79 -23.82
CA SER A 603 10.09 -14.97 -24.19
C SER A 603 9.78 -15.06 -25.68
N ARG A 604 10.80 -15.16 -26.55
CA ARG A 604 10.60 -15.38 -27.99
C ARG A 604 10.10 -16.78 -28.30
N VAL A 605 10.61 -17.81 -27.64
CA VAL A 605 10.17 -19.20 -27.81
C VAL A 605 8.72 -19.37 -27.36
N LYS A 606 8.33 -18.82 -26.18
CA LYS A 606 6.94 -18.80 -25.71
C LYS A 606 6.00 -18.18 -26.75
N LYS A 607 6.40 -17.06 -27.40
CA LYS A 607 5.64 -16.44 -28.49
C LYS A 607 5.49 -17.36 -29.70
N ILE A 608 6.55 -18.06 -30.12
CA ILE A 608 6.52 -19.00 -31.26
C ILE A 608 5.56 -20.17 -30.97
N GLU A 609 5.56 -20.67 -29.75
CA GLU A 609 4.68 -21.77 -29.33
C GLU A 609 3.20 -21.36 -29.30
N GLN A 610 2.91 -20.11 -28.94
CA GLN A 610 1.57 -19.51 -28.91
C GLN A 610 1.06 -19.08 -30.28
N SER A 611 1.93 -18.56 -31.17
CA SER A 611 1.51 -17.89 -32.42
C SER A 611 1.26 -18.82 -33.60
N ARG A 612 1.65 -20.10 -33.52
CA ARG A 612 1.47 -21.07 -34.61
C ARG A 612 0.45 -22.15 -34.23
N PRO A 613 -0.85 -21.97 -34.52
CA PRO A 613 -1.78 -23.11 -34.55
C PRO A 613 -1.28 -24.10 -35.61
N TRP A 614 -1.22 -25.38 -35.25
CA TRP A 614 -0.75 -26.42 -36.16
C TRP A 614 -1.89 -26.82 -37.07
N HIS A 615 -1.81 -26.40 -38.32
CA HIS A 615 -2.65 -26.94 -39.38
C HIS A 615 -1.96 -28.21 -39.89
N PHE A 616 -2.49 -29.37 -39.53
CA PHE A 616 -2.29 -30.58 -40.32
C PHE A 616 -3.53 -30.75 -41.18
N HIS A 617 -3.39 -30.48 -42.47
CA HIS A 617 -4.26 -31.11 -43.46
C HIS A 617 -3.74 -32.53 -43.66
N TYR A 618 -4.57 -33.51 -43.31
CA TYR A 618 -4.40 -34.88 -43.79
C TYR A 618 -4.82 -34.96 -45.24
#